data_AF-A0A381XVT3-F1
#
_entry.id   AF-A0A381XVT3-F1
#
_cell.length_a   1.000
_cell.length_b   1.000
_cell.length_c   1.000
_cell.angle_alpha   90.00
_cell.angle_beta   90.00
_cell.angle_gamma   90.00
#
_symmetry.space_group_name_H-M   'P 1'
#
loop_
_entity.id
_entity.type
_entity.pdbx_description
1 polymer ?
#
loop_
_entity_poly.entity_id
_entity_poly.type
_entity_poly.pdbx_seq_one_letter_code
_entity_poly.pdbx_strand_id
1 'polypeptide(L)'
;MKHTFILLFLFSFVLGQTVNHKCGIIPEPELILQRDNQNWGYGYDSLLVDLNRWGESPFVTIDSLGATVQNRALWELTISANPESSSNHRIYIHARTHPGEEESFWVTNEIINLLLSDTP
;
A
#
# COMPACT_ATOMS: atom_id res chain seq x y z
N MET A 1 -6.83 -57.47 -2.11
CA MET A 1 -7.86 -56.44 -1.91
C MET A 1 -7.20 -55.23 -1.28
N LYS A 2 -7.32 -54.07 -1.94
CA LYS A 2 -6.63 -52.81 -1.66
C LYS A 2 -7.44 -52.01 -0.63
N HIS A 3 -6.80 -51.47 0.40
CA HIS A 3 -7.38 -50.34 1.15
C HIS A 3 -6.29 -49.30 1.43
N THR A 4 -6.14 -48.38 0.47
CA THR A 4 -5.38 -47.15 0.63
C THR A 4 -6.30 -46.12 1.29
N PHE A 5 -6.01 -45.72 2.54
CA PHE A 5 -6.70 -44.62 3.19
C PHE A 5 -6.05 -43.30 2.75
N ILE A 6 -6.78 -42.51 1.97
CA ILE A 6 -6.41 -41.13 1.63
C ILE A 6 -7.03 -40.22 2.69
N LEU A 7 -6.17 -39.60 3.50
CA LEU A 7 -6.58 -38.58 4.48
C LEU A 7 -6.73 -37.24 3.73
N LEU A 8 -7.95 -36.84 3.40
CA LEU A 8 -8.25 -35.50 2.88
C LEU A 8 -8.19 -34.50 4.05
N PHE A 9 -7.10 -33.73 4.13
CA PHE A 9 -7.03 -32.55 4.99
C PHE A 9 -7.76 -31.40 4.28
N LEU A 10 -9.05 -31.25 4.56
CA LEU A 10 -9.79 -30.03 4.19
C LEU A 10 -9.32 -28.91 5.11
N PHE A 11 -8.36 -28.13 4.64
CA PHE A 11 -7.95 -26.89 5.30
C PHE A 11 -9.10 -25.87 5.15
N SER A 12 -9.99 -25.84 6.14
CA SER A 12 -10.99 -24.78 6.30
C SER A 12 -10.29 -23.50 6.75
N PHE A 13 -9.57 -22.82 5.85
CA PHE A 13 -9.24 -21.42 6.03
C PHE A 13 -10.45 -20.58 5.67
N VAL A 14 -11.45 -20.49 6.56
CA VAL A 14 -12.54 -19.53 6.37
C VAL A 14 -12.84 -18.83 7.70
N LEU A 15 -12.87 -17.50 7.60
CA LEU A 15 -13.32 -16.51 8.58
C LEU A 15 -12.26 -16.00 9.57
N GLY A 16 -11.17 -15.48 9.03
CA GLY A 16 -10.25 -14.57 9.73
C GLY A 16 -10.63 -13.09 9.67
N GLN A 17 -11.88 -12.72 9.33
CA GLN A 17 -12.35 -11.34 9.47
C GLN A 17 -13.73 -11.30 10.12
N THR A 18 -13.78 -10.83 11.35
CA THR A 18 -15.01 -10.49 12.06
C THR A 18 -15.73 -9.36 11.33
N VAL A 19 -17.06 -9.43 11.25
CA VAL A 19 -18.01 -8.45 10.67
C VAL A 19 -18.07 -7.13 11.47
N ASN A 20 -17.01 -6.79 12.19
CA ASN A 20 -16.87 -5.49 12.84
C ASN A 20 -15.80 -4.70 12.08
N HIS A 21 -16.30 -3.76 11.29
CA HIS A 21 -15.60 -2.93 10.31
C HIS A 21 -14.42 -2.18 10.94
N LYS A 22 -13.22 -2.74 10.84
CA LYS A 22 -11.96 -2.01 11.11
C LYS A 22 -11.58 -1.11 9.93
N CYS A 23 -11.96 -1.51 8.73
CA CYS A 23 -11.85 -0.70 7.53
C CYS A 23 -13.09 0.19 7.49
N GLY A 24 -12.93 1.51 7.34
CA GLY A 24 -14.00 2.51 7.39
C GLY A 24 -15.34 2.02 6.83
N ILE A 25 -16.42 2.33 7.54
CA ILE A 25 -17.79 1.93 7.18
C ILE A 25 -18.07 2.41 5.76
N ILE A 26 -18.29 1.47 4.83
CA ILE A 26 -18.88 1.78 3.53
C ILE A 26 -20.37 2.06 3.81
N PRO A 27 -20.86 3.28 3.58
CA PRO A 27 -22.27 3.57 3.79
C PRO A 27 -23.12 2.84 2.74
N GLU A 28 -24.07 2.03 3.18
CA GLU A 28 -25.09 1.47 2.29
C GLU A 28 -25.91 2.62 1.66
N PRO A 29 -26.14 2.63 0.33
CA PRO A 29 -26.08 1.50 -0.60
C PRO A 29 -24.93 1.59 -1.63
N GLU A 30 -23.72 2.00 -1.23
CA GLU A 30 -22.62 2.17 -2.18
C GLU A 30 -22.17 0.84 -2.80
N LEU A 31 -22.47 0.64 -4.08
CA LEU A 31 -22.06 -0.56 -4.83
C LEU A 31 -20.53 -0.58 -4.99
N ILE A 32 -19.89 -1.76 -4.89
CA ILE A 32 -18.42 -1.92 -5.09
C ILE A 32 -17.96 -1.30 -6.43
N LEU A 33 -18.75 -1.45 -7.50
CA LEU A 33 -18.48 -0.85 -8.81
C LEU A 33 -18.64 0.67 -8.84
N GLN A 34 -19.53 1.23 -8.00
CA GLN A 34 -19.60 2.68 -7.79
C GLN A 34 -18.40 3.13 -6.99
N ARG A 35 -17.98 2.41 -5.95
CA ARG A 35 -16.80 2.74 -5.16
C ARG A 35 -15.50 2.67 -5.97
N ASP A 36 -15.31 1.69 -6.85
CA ASP A 36 -14.15 1.67 -7.75
C ASP A 36 -14.18 2.82 -8.79
N ASN A 37 -15.37 3.38 -9.06
CA ASN A 37 -15.57 4.56 -9.91
C ASN A 37 -15.66 5.90 -9.12
N GLN A 38 -15.81 5.88 -7.80
CA GLN A 38 -16.12 7.04 -6.94
C GLN A 38 -15.10 7.27 -5.82
N ASN A 39 -14.42 6.22 -5.35
CA ASN A 39 -13.21 6.32 -4.54
C ASN A 39 -12.01 6.28 -5.47
N TRP A 40 -11.08 7.16 -5.15
CA TRP A 40 -10.07 7.71 -6.04
C TRP A 40 -9.14 6.72 -6.76
N GLY A 41 -9.26 5.41 -6.57
CA GLY A 41 -8.77 4.41 -7.49
C GLY A 41 -7.25 4.33 -7.50
N TYR A 42 -6.69 3.71 -6.46
CA TYR A 42 -5.24 3.60 -6.36
C TYR A 42 -4.80 2.13 -6.27
N GLY A 43 -4.47 1.53 -7.42
CA GLY A 43 -4.00 0.15 -7.50
C GLY A 43 -2.50 0.00 -7.26
N TYR A 44 -2.04 -1.25 -7.19
CA TYR A 44 -0.59 -1.53 -7.14
C TYR A 44 0.11 -1.08 -8.43
N ASP A 45 -0.54 -1.21 -9.60
CA ASP A 45 0.04 -0.75 -10.85
C ASP A 45 0.19 0.79 -10.88
N SER A 46 -0.76 1.53 -10.30
CA SER A 46 -0.65 2.98 -10.09
C SER A 46 0.55 3.33 -9.21
N LEU A 47 0.76 2.57 -8.13
CA LEU A 47 1.95 2.71 -7.28
C LEU A 47 3.24 2.56 -8.07
N LEU A 48 3.33 1.53 -8.93
CA LEU A 48 4.54 1.31 -9.73
C LEU A 48 4.80 2.45 -10.72
N VAL A 49 3.75 3.03 -11.31
CA VAL A 49 3.89 4.22 -12.18
C VAL A 49 4.40 5.42 -11.40
N ASP A 50 3.83 5.69 -10.22
CA ASP A 50 4.26 6.82 -9.40
C ASP A 50 5.66 6.64 -8.82
N LEU A 51 6.06 5.43 -8.43
CA LEU A 51 7.43 5.12 -8.01
C LEU A 51 8.44 5.42 -9.13
N ASN A 52 8.13 5.03 -10.37
CA ASN A 52 8.97 5.36 -11.51
C ASN A 52 9.09 6.88 -11.70
N ARG A 53 7.97 7.61 -11.63
CA ARG A 53 7.95 9.08 -11.76
C ARG A 53 8.75 9.75 -10.63
N TRP A 54 8.51 9.39 -9.37
CA TRP A 54 9.21 9.99 -8.24
C TRP A 54 10.71 9.67 -8.25
N GLY A 55 11.09 8.48 -8.72
CA GLY A 55 12.48 8.06 -8.88
C GLY A 55 13.28 8.86 -9.91
N GLU A 56 12.64 9.69 -10.74
CA GLU A 56 13.35 10.61 -11.63
C GLU A 56 14.01 11.78 -10.88
N SER A 57 13.57 12.07 -9.64
CA SER A 57 14.15 13.13 -8.82
C SER A 57 15.51 12.71 -8.25
N PRO A 58 16.55 13.57 -8.31
CA PRO A 58 17.86 13.28 -7.72
C PRO A 58 17.85 13.22 -6.19
N PHE A 59 16.76 13.64 -5.56
CA PHE A 59 16.58 13.60 -4.11
C PHE A 59 15.87 12.33 -3.63
N VAL A 60 15.40 11.49 -4.55
CA VAL A 60 14.60 10.31 -4.24
C VAL A 60 15.46 9.05 -4.36
N THR A 61 15.39 8.22 -3.33
CA THR A 61 15.87 6.84 -3.37
C THR A 61 14.71 5.92 -3.05
N ILE A 62 14.60 4.82 -3.79
CA ILE A 62 13.52 3.84 -3.65
C ILE A 62 14.17 2.50 -3.36
N ASP A 63 13.71 1.84 -2.30
CA ASP A 63 14.13 0.49 -1.92
C ASP A 63 12.91 -0.35 -1.53
N SER A 64 13.10 -1.66 -1.38
CA SER A 64 12.11 -2.58 -0.86
C SER A 64 12.50 -3.03 0.54
N LEU A 65 11.61 -2.80 1.51
CA LEU A 65 11.76 -3.29 2.89
C LEU A 65 11.50 -4.79 3.01
N GLY A 66 10.97 -5.42 1.95
CA GLY A 66 10.65 -6.85 1.93
C GLY A 66 9.47 -7.16 1.03
N ALA A 67 8.81 -8.29 1.31
CA ALA A 67 7.68 -8.76 0.51
C ALA A 67 6.44 -9.01 1.39
N THR A 68 5.29 -8.65 0.85
CA THR A 68 3.97 -9.03 1.38
C THR A 68 3.74 -10.54 1.30
N VAL A 69 2.68 -11.04 1.94
CA VAL A 69 2.26 -12.45 1.85
C VAL A 69 1.94 -12.91 0.43
N GLN A 70 1.57 -11.99 -0.46
CA GLN A 70 1.32 -12.25 -1.89
C GLN A 70 2.57 -12.01 -2.76
N ASN A 71 3.75 -11.90 -2.15
CA ASN A 71 5.03 -11.67 -2.82
C ASN A 71 5.10 -10.37 -3.65
N ARG A 72 4.40 -9.33 -3.21
CA ARG A 72 4.57 -7.94 -3.71
C ARG A 72 5.55 -7.18 -2.84
N ALA A 73 6.42 -6.37 -3.42
CA ALA A 73 7.36 -5.54 -2.68
C ALA A 73 6.65 -4.54 -1.76
N LEU A 74 7.22 -4.34 -0.56
CA LEU A 74 6.90 -3.25 0.35
C LEU A 74 7.88 -2.12 0.09
N TRP A 75 7.44 -1.09 -0.61
CA TRP A 75 8.31 -0.01 -1.06
C TRP A 75 8.58 1.02 0.04
N GLU A 76 9.83 1.44 0.17
CA GLU A 76 10.26 2.60 0.92
C GLU A 76 10.78 3.65 -0.06
N LEU A 77 10.34 4.90 0.14
CA LEU A 77 10.80 6.05 -0.61
C LEU A 77 11.43 7.03 0.38
N THR A 78 12.71 7.32 0.17
CA THR A 78 13.46 8.30 0.97
C THR A 78 13.71 9.55 0.14
N ILE A 79 13.24 10.70 0.63
CA ILE A 79 13.46 12.02 0.03
C ILE A 79 14.53 12.75 0.86
N SER A 80 15.72 12.94 0.30
CA SER A 80 16.78 13.70 0.95
C SER A 80 17.88 14.14 -0.02
N ALA A 81 18.41 15.34 0.17
CA ALA A 81 19.67 15.75 -0.47
C ALA A 81 20.91 15.10 0.15
N ASN A 82 20.82 14.58 1.38
CA ASN A 82 21.91 13.90 2.08
C ASN A 82 21.37 12.80 3.02
N PRO A 83 20.98 11.62 2.47
CA PRO A 83 20.34 10.55 3.24
C PRO A 83 21.22 9.94 4.34
N GLU A 84 22.55 9.99 4.17
CA GLU A 84 23.54 9.46 5.10
C GLU A 84 23.77 10.36 6.33
N SER A 85 23.27 11.59 6.31
CA SER A 85 23.45 12.53 7.42
C SER A 85 22.77 12.04 8.69
N SER A 86 23.55 11.89 9.77
CA SER A 86 23.03 11.56 11.10
C SER A 86 22.47 12.78 11.85
N SER A 87 22.70 14.00 11.35
CA SER A 87 22.19 15.24 11.95
C SER A 87 20.83 15.68 11.41
N ASN A 88 20.39 15.10 10.29
CA ASN A 88 19.08 15.39 9.73
C ASN A 88 17.98 14.78 10.61
N HIS A 89 16.89 15.52 10.81
CA HIS A 89 15.70 14.95 11.43
C HIS A 89 15.08 13.92 10.50
N ARG A 90 14.71 12.76 11.05
CA ARG A 90 14.05 11.68 10.30
C ARG A 90 12.55 11.75 10.54
N ILE A 91 11.80 11.94 9.47
CA ILE A 91 10.33 11.95 9.48
C ILE A 91 9.88 10.70 8.74
N TYR A 92 9.09 9.87 9.39
CA TYR A 92 8.55 8.64 8.81
C TYR A 92 7.06 8.79 8.59
N ILE A 93 6.61 8.52 7.36
CA ILE A 93 5.20 8.50 6.98
C ILE A 93 4.90 7.10 6.45
N HIS A 94 3.95 6.41 7.07
CA HIS A 94 3.42 5.14 6.57
C HIS A 94 1.95 5.35 6.18
N ALA A 95 1.60 4.95 4.97
CA ALA A 95 0.28 5.17 4.40
C ALA A 95 -0.45 3.85 4.15
N ARG A 96 -1.79 3.90 4.19
CA ARG A 96 -2.68 2.80 3.80
C ARG A 96 -2.41 1.46 4.49
N THR A 97 -2.23 1.49 5.81
CA THR A 97 -2.16 0.26 6.62
C THR A 97 -3.41 -0.61 6.46
N HIS A 98 -4.58 0.03 6.33
CA HIS A 98 -5.81 -0.65 5.95
C HIS A 98 -6.00 -0.52 4.43
N PRO A 99 -6.09 -1.63 3.67
CA PRO A 99 -6.17 -1.58 2.21
C PRO A 99 -7.33 -0.76 1.65
N GLY A 100 -8.42 -0.59 2.40
CA GLY A 100 -9.60 0.17 2.00
C GLY A 100 -9.50 1.69 2.16
N GLU A 101 -8.45 2.21 2.80
CA GLU A 101 -8.27 3.66 3.07
C GLU A 101 -7.43 4.31 1.96
N GLU A 102 -7.97 4.33 0.74
CA GLU A 102 -7.27 4.82 -0.46
C GLU A 102 -6.90 6.31 -0.36
N GLU A 103 -7.71 7.08 0.36
CA GLU A 103 -7.53 8.51 0.60
C GLU A 103 -6.19 8.81 1.28
N SER A 104 -5.74 7.93 2.18
CA SER A 104 -4.44 8.06 2.84
C SER A 104 -3.28 7.99 1.84
N PHE A 105 -3.46 7.24 0.75
CA PHE A 105 -2.47 7.17 -0.31
C PHE A 105 -2.44 8.48 -1.09
N TRP A 106 -3.59 9.02 -1.48
CA TRP A 106 -3.67 10.28 -2.23
C TRP A 106 -3.11 11.48 -1.46
N VAL A 107 -3.37 11.56 -0.15
CA VAL A 107 -2.72 12.57 0.70
C VAL A 107 -1.21 12.40 0.69
N THR A 108 -0.72 11.15 0.76
CA THR A 108 0.73 10.86 0.71
C THR A 108 1.34 11.23 -0.65
N ASN A 109 0.63 10.97 -1.75
CA ASN A 109 1.05 11.38 -3.09
C ASN A 109 1.24 12.90 -3.18
N GLU A 110 0.30 13.68 -2.65
CA GLU A 110 0.42 15.15 -2.65
C GLU A 110 1.53 15.65 -1.73
N ILE A 111 1.76 15.01 -0.57
CA ILE A 111 2.92 15.32 0.27
C ILE A 111 4.21 15.11 -0.51
N ILE A 112 4.35 13.99 -1.21
CA ILE A 112 5.55 13.71 -2.04
C ILE A 112 5.69 14.77 -3.14
N ASN A 113 4.61 15.11 -3.85
CA ASN A 113 4.65 16.10 -4.91
C ASN A 113 5.09 17.49 -4.40
N LEU A 114 4.58 17.91 -3.24
CA LEU A 114 5.00 19.16 -2.60
C LEU A 114 6.47 19.14 -2.20
N LEU A 115 6.93 18.05 -1.56
CA LEU A 115 8.33 17.89 -1.14
C LEU A 115 9.32 17.87 -2.31
N LEU A 116 8.88 17.41 -3.48
CA LEU A 116 9.68 17.35 -4.70
C LEU A 116 9.51 18.58 -5.61
N SER A 117 8.62 19.52 -5.26
CA SER A 117 8.39 20.71 -6.09
C SER A 117 9.50 21.75 -5.93
N ASP A 118 9.74 22.52 -6.99
CA ASP A 118 10.69 23.63 -6.97
C ASP A 118 10.24 24.78 -6.02
N THR A 119 8.94 24.82 -5.69
CA THR A 119 8.33 25.78 -4.76
C THR A 119 7.43 25.06 -3.74
N PRO A 120 8.01 24.52 -2.66
CA PRO A 120 7.28 23.73 -1.66
C PRO A 120 6.25 24.52 -0.85
#